data_AF-A0A7Y4VU57-F1
#
_entry.id   AF-A0A7Y4VU57-F1
#
_cell.length_a   1.000
_cell.length_b   1.000
_cell.length_c   1.000
_cell.angle_alpha   90.00
_cell.angle_beta   90.00
_cell.angle_gamma   90.00
#
_symmetry.space_group_name_H-M   'P 1'
#
loop_
_entity.id
_entity.type
_entity.pdbx_description
1 polymer ?
#
loop_
_entity_poly.entity_id
_entity_poly.type
_entity_poly.pdbx_seq_one_letter_code
_entity_poly.pdbx_strand_id
1 'polypeptide(L)'
;MIKKYALVFFFFLAYLFTWSNWFPQALASRGITSIQVPGFLAILSGYGPALAAIVIVSLTYGRQGLRELFGRLLRWRVGIQWYLIALFMPAFVILLAININKWTGGTAPDFSSAVFPFGPPETPFLQKLVILFLVFTLGFDGLGEEIGWRGF
;
A
#
# COMPACT_ATOMS: atom_id res chain seq x y z
N MET A 1 -23.03 13.73 14.61
CA MET A 1 -22.12 12.86 15.38
C MET A 1 -20.92 12.40 14.56
N ILE A 2 -21.09 11.82 13.37
CA ILE A 2 -19.99 11.31 12.54
C ILE A 2 -18.91 12.37 12.29
N LYS A 3 -19.28 13.60 11.91
CA LYS A 3 -18.32 14.70 11.68
C LYS A 3 -17.45 15.04 12.91
N LYS A 4 -17.98 14.90 14.13
CA LYS A 4 -17.25 15.18 15.37
C LYS A 4 -16.18 14.13 15.68
N TYR A 5 -16.41 12.89 15.27
CA TYR A 5 -15.52 11.75 15.51
C TYR A 5 -15.03 11.12 14.20
N ALA A 6 -14.92 11.92 13.14
CA ALA A 6 -14.68 11.44 11.79
C ALA A 6 -13.38 10.62 11.71
N LEU A 7 -12.35 11.06 12.43
CA LEU A 7 -11.08 10.35 12.56
C LEU A 7 -11.21 8.97 13.22
N VAL A 8 -11.97 8.87 14.31
CA VAL A 8 -12.20 7.60 15.02
C VAL A 8 -12.96 6.63 14.12
N PHE A 9 -14.02 7.11 13.46
CA PHE A 9 -14.78 6.29 12.52
C PHE A 9 -13.96 5.88 11.30
N PHE A 10 -13.09 6.75 10.80
CA PHE A 10 -12.16 6.43 9.72
C PHE A 10 -11.23 5.29 10.11
N PHE A 11 -10.52 5.39 11.24
CA PHE A 11 -9.64 4.32 11.70
C PHE A 11 -10.42 3.03 11.95
N PHE A 12 -11.57 3.11 12.62
CA PHE A 12 -12.41 1.94 12.86
C PHE A 12 -12.78 1.23 11.56
N LEU A 13 -13.25 1.97 10.54
CA LEU A 13 -13.61 1.39 9.25
C LEU A 13 -12.39 0.88 8.47
N ALA A 14 -11.26 1.61 8.51
CA ALA A 14 -10.03 1.20 7.81
C ALA A 14 -9.53 -0.15 8.35
N TYR A 15 -9.51 -0.31 9.67
CA TYR A 15 -9.19 -1.58 10.31
C TYR A 15 -10.26 -2.63 10.01
N LEU A 16 -11.55 -2.31 10.15
CA LEU A 16 -12.61 -3.26 9.89
C LEU A 16 -12.55 -3.84 8.48
N PHE A 17 -12.41 -3.00 7.45
CA PHE A 17 -12.31 -3.45 6.06
C PHE A 17 -11.04 -4.28 5.82
N THR A 18 -9.89 -3.79 6.25
CA THR A 18 -8.61 -4.49 6.06
C THR A 18 -8.61 -5.87 6.72
N TRP A 19 -9.00 -5.91 8.00
CA TRP A 19 -8.93 -7.12 8.81
C TRP A 19 -10.08 -8.09 8.57
N SER A 20 -11.21 -7.64 7.98
CA SER A 20 -12.31 -8.53 7.60
C SER A 20 -11.88 -9.68 6.68
N ASN A 21 -10.86 -9.47 5.86
CA ASN A 21 -10.28 -10.49 4.99
C ASN A 21 -9.02 -11.13 5.59
N TRP A 22 -8.07 -10.35 6.10
CA TRP A 22 -6.80 -10.89 6.62
C TRP A 22 -6.97 -11.75 7.88
N PHE A 23 -7.89 -11.39 8.78
CA PHE A 23 -8.06 -12.13 10.03
C PHE A 23 -8.57 -13.56 9.81
N PRO A 24 -9.65 -13.81 9.04
CA PRO A 24 -10.06 -15.18 8.73
C PRO A 24 -9.00 -15.97 7.96
N GLN A 25 -8.28 -15.34 7.01
CA GLN A 25 -7.20 -16.01 6.27
C GLN A 25 -6.04 -16.41 7.21
N ALA A 26 -5.69 -15.55 8.16
CA ALA A 26 -4.67 -15.88 9.16
C ALA A 26 -5.09 -17.08 10.02
N LEU A 27 -6.35 -17.12 10.48
CA LEU A 27 -6.88 -18.27 11.22
C LEU A 27 -6.89 -19.56 10.38
N ALA A 28 -7.27 -19.46 9.10
CA ALA A 28 -7.29 -20.59 8.18
C ALA A 28 -5.86 -21.13 7.93
N SER A 29 -4.87 -20.25 7.78
CA SER A 29 -3.45 -20.65 7.61
C SER A 29 -2.88 -21.42 8.81
N ARG A 30 -3.52 -21.30 9.97
CA ARG A 30 -3.16 -21.99 11.22
C ARG A 30 -4.03 -23.23 11.50
N GLY A 31 -4.96 -23.57 10.60
CA GLY A 31 -5.90 -24.68 10.79
C GLY A 31 -6.96 -24.45 11.86
N ILE A 32 -7.16 -23.21 12.32
CA ILE A 32 -8.14 -22.87 13.36
C ILE A 32 -9.56 -22.80 12.78
N THR A 33 -9.69 -22.43 11.50
CA THR A 33 -10.97 -22.35 10.80
C THR A 33 -10.84 -22.89 9.38
N SER A 34 -11.96 -23.33 8.81
CA SER A 34 -12.10 -23.72 7.41
C SER A 34 -12.74 -22.63 6.54
N ILE A 35 -13.01 -21.46 7.11
CA ILE A 35 -13.58 -20.31 6.38
C ILE A 35 -12.60 -19.91 5.26
N GLN A 36 -13.05 -20.08 4.02
CA GLN A 36 -12.37 -19.55 2.84
C GLN A 36 -13.00 -18.21 2.49
N VAL A 37 -12.21 -17.15 2.58
CA VAL A 37 -12.68 -15.82 2.18
C VAL A 37 -12.66 -15.76 0.65
N PRO A 38 -13.77 -15.38 0.00
CA PRO A 38 -13.80 -15.18 -1.44
C PRO A 38 -12.68 -14.26 -1.93
N GLY A 39 -11.98 -14.65 -2.99
CA GLY A 39 -10.82 -13.92 -3.50
C GLY A 39 -11.10 -12.45 -3.86
N PHE A 40 -12.34 -12.11 -4.24
CA PHE A 40 -12.71 -10.73 -4.53
C PHE A 40 -12.64 -9.82 -3.30
N LEU A 41 -12.78 -10.35 -2.08
CA LEU A 41 -12.64 -9.59 -0.83
C LEU A 41 -11.18 -9.26 -0.50
N ALA A 42 -10.22 -9.83 -1.23
CA ALA A 42 -8.82 -9.41 -1.12
C ALA A 42 -8.67 -7.90 -1.35
N ILE A 43 -9.52 -7.30 -2.19
CA ILE A 43 -9.52 -5.86 -2.43
C ILE A 43 -9.72 -5.05 -1.13
N LEU A 44 -10.56 -5.52 -0.20
CA LEU A 44 -10.80 -4.83 1.08
C LEU A 44 -9.55 -4.77 1.95
N SER A 45 -8.60 -5.69 1.73
CA SER A 45 -7.35 -5.73 2.47
C SER A 45 -6.39 -4.62 2.04
N GLY A 46 -6.38 -4.27 0.75
CA GLY A 46 -5.52 -3.19 0.24
C GLY A 46 -6.22 -1.84 0.25
N TYR A 47 -7.52 -1.84 0.01
CA TYR A 47 -8.31 -0.62 -0.15
C TYR A 47 -9.07 -0.23 1.12
N GLY A 48 -8.85 -0.91 2.24
CA GLY A 48 -9.54 -0.62 3.50
C GLY A 48 -9.47 0.86 3.89
N PRO A 49 -8.29 1.49 3.94
CA PRO A 49 -8.16 2.92 4.22
C PRO A 49 -8.83 3.81 3.18
N ALA A 50 -8.65 3.57 1.89
CA ALA A 50 -9.31 4.33 0.83
C ALA A 50 -10.84 4.27 0.93
N LEU A 51 -11.40 3.07 1.11
CA LEU A 51 -12.84 2.86 1.27
C LEU A 51 -13.37 3.55 2.53
N ALA A 52 -12.64 3.45 3.64
CA ALA A 52 -12.99 4.16 4.87
C ALA A 52 -13.01 5.68 4.67
N ALA A 53 -12.01 6.24 3.99
CA ALA A 53 -11.97 7.67 3.68
C ALA A 53 -13.14 8.07 2.78
N ILE A 54 -13.42 7.32 1.71
CA ILE A 54 -14.55 7.59 0.80
C ILE A 54 -15.88 7.58 1.57
N VAL A 55 -16.10 6.56 2.42
CA VAL A 55 -17.33 6.44 3.22
C VAL A 55 -17.47 7.62 4.18
N ILE A 56 -16.45 7.90 5.00
CA ILE A 56 -16.57 8.97 6.00
C ILE A 56 -16.66 10.34 5.34
N VAL A 57 -15.83 10.64 4.34
CA VAL A 57 -15.85 11.92 3.62
C VAL A 57 -17.19 12.14 2.92
N SER A 58 -17.75 11.11 2.28
CA SER A 58 -19.06 11.22 1.63
C SER A 58 -20.17 11.53 2.65
N LEU A 59 -20.13 10.91 3.83
CA LEU A 59 -21.11 11.13 4.90
C LEU A 59 -20.95 12.48 5.61
N THR A 60 -19.73 13.04 5.70
CA THR A 60 -19.47 14.28 6.44
C THR A 60 -19.40 15.54 5.58
N TYR A 61 -18.92 15.40 4.34
CA TYR A 61 -18.60 16.51 3.43
C TYR A 61 -19.23 16.37 2.04
N GLY A 62 -19.91 15.25 1.75
CA GLY A 62 -20.62 15.02 0.50
C GLY A 62 -19.73 15.05 -0.74
N ARG A 63 -20.32 15.43 -1.89
CA ARG A 63 -19.64 15.43 -3.19
C ARG A 63 -18.44 16.37 -3.24
N GLN A 64 -18.49 17.51 -2.54
CA GLN A 64 -17.38 18.46 -2.49
C GLN A 64 -16.16 17.85 -1.80
N GLY A 65 -16.37 17.18 -0.67
CA GLY A 65 -15.29 16.48 0.03
C GLY A 65 -14.64 15.39 -0.82
N LEU A 66 -15.44 14.59 -1.54
CA LEU A 66 -14.90 13.57 -2.45
C LEU A 66 -14.09 14.19 -3.60
N ARG A 67 -14.57 15.30 -4.18
CA ARG A 67 -13.82 16.01 -5.22
C ARG A 67 -12.48 16.52 -4.69
N GLU A 68 -12.43 17.00 -3.47
CA GLU A 68 -11.18 17.42 -2.84
C GLU A 68 -10.25 16.22 -2.58
N LEU A 69 -10.79 15.12 -2.04
CA LEU A 69 -10.06 13.88 -1.77
C LEU A 69 -9.33 13.37 -3.03
N PHE A 70 -10.08 13.16 -4.12
CA PHE A 70 -9.50 12.69 -5.38
C PHE A 70 -8.69 13.77 -6.10
N GLY A 71 -9.01 15.06 -5.91
CA GLY A 71 -8.24 16.16 -6.49
C GLY A 71 -6.79 16.22 -5.99
N ARG A 72 -6.50 15.67 -4.80
CA ARG A 72 -5.13 15.57 -4.27
C ARG A 72 -4.25 14.62 -5.08
N LEU A 73 -4.81 13.58 -5.72
CA LEU A 73 -4.06 12.64 -6.57
C LEU A 73 -3.45 13.29 -7.81
N LEU A 74 -4.00 14.43 -8.25
CA LEU A 74 -3.52 15.16 -9.42
C LEU A 74 -2.40 16.16 -9.09
N ARG A 75 -2.02 16.27 -7.81
CA ARG A 75 -0.93 17.17 -7.36
C ARG A 75 0.41 16.48 -7.55
N TRP A 76 0.95 16.56 -8.76
CA TRP A 76 2.26 15.97 -9.06
C TRP A 76 3.39 17.00 -9.09
N ARG A 77 3.12 18.29 -9.33
CA ARG A 77 4.15 19.33 -9.46
C ARG A 77 4.75 19.72 -8.10
N VAL A 78 5.79 19.01 -7.70
CA VAL A 78 6.58 19.29 -6.48
C VAL A 78 8.03 19.61 -6.86
N GLY A 79 8.80 20.18 -5.93
CA GLY A 79 10.22 20.50 -6.17
C GLY A 79 11.04 19.26 -6.54
N ILE A 80 12.05 19.45 -7.41
CA ILE A 80 12.87 18.33 -7.94
C ILE A 80 13.51 17.48 -6.83
N GLN A 81 13.85 18.11 -5.69
CA GLN A 81 14.39 17.40 -4.53
C GLN A 81 13.51 16.24 -4.06
N TRP A 82 12.18 16.35 -4.16
CA TRP A 82 11.25 15.31 -3.70
C TRP A 82 11.25 14.09 -4.62
N TYR A 83 11.41 14.29 -5.93
CA TYR A 83 11.60 13.17 -6.86
C TYR A 83 12.93 12.47 -6.62
N LEU A 84 14.00 13.22 -6.37
CA LEU A 84 15.30 12.66 -6.05
C LEU A 84 15.25 11.86 -4.74
N ILE A 85 14.62 12.38 -3.69
CA ILE A 85 14.43 11.65 -2.44
C ILE A 85 13.61 10.38 -2.67
N ALA A 86 12.47 10.46 -3.37
CA ALA A 86 11.63 9.29 -3.63
C ALA A 86 12.35 8.19 -4.42
N LEU A 87 13.21 8.58 -5.38
CA LEU A 87 13.94 7.65 -6.22
C LEU A 87 15.19 7.06 -5.54
N PHE A 88 15.98 7.89 -4.86
CA PHE A 88 17.31 7.50 -4.36
C PHE A 88 17.34 7.14 -2.87
N MET A 89 16.43 7.65 -2.05
CA MET A 89 16.44 7.39 -0.61
C MET A 89 16.27 5.90 -0.27
N PRO A 90 15.35 5.14 -0.89
CA PRO A 90 15.24 3.71 -0.62
C PRO A 90 16.53 2.95 -0.94
N ALA A 91 17.15 3.24 -2.09
CA ALA A 91 18.41 2.64 -2.48
C ALA A 91 19.54 2.99 -1.49
N PHE A 92 19.60 4.26 -1.07
CA PHE A 92 20.56 4.70 -0.06
C PHE A 92 20.41 3.95 1.27
N VAL A 93 19.18 3.84 1.78
CA VAL A 93 18.90 3.11 3.05
C VAL A 93 19.27 1.64 2.94
N ILE A 94 18.93 0.98 1.83
CA ILE A 94 19.27 -0.43 1.60
C ILE A 94 20.79 -0.62 1.56
N LEU A 95 21.50 0.21 0.79
CA LEU A 95 22.95 0.14 0.71
C LEU A 95 23.61 0.42 2.06
N LEU A 96 23.11 1.39 2.82
CA LEU A 96 23.59 1.68 4.17
C LEU A 96 23.37 0.47 5.10
N ALA A 97 22.19 -0.16 5.06
CA ALA A 97 21.89 -1.35 5.85
C ALA A 97 22.81 -2.53 5.50
N ILE A 98 23.09 -2.77 4.21
CA ILE A 98 24.03 -3.79 3.75
C ILE A 98 25.44 -3.51 4.29
N ASN A 99 25.88 -2.24 4.26
CA ASN A 99 27.18 -1.88 4.79
C ASN A 99 27.23 -2.12 6.30
N ILE A 100 26.24 -1.66 7.07
CA ILE A 100 26.18 -1.92 8.51
C ILE A 100 26.23 -3.42 8.79
N ASN A 101 25.46 -4.23 8.06
CA ASN A 101 25.44 -5.69 8.23
C ASN A 101 26.83 -6.32 8.03
N LYS A 102 27.56 -5.91 6.98
CA LYS A 102 28.95 -6.35 6.74
C LYS A 102 29.88 -5.96 7.89
N TRP A 103 29.75 -4.74 8.39
CA TRP A 103 30.56 -4.24 9.50
C TRP A 103 30.30 -5.01 10.79
N THR A 104 29.08 -5.52 11.00
CA THR A 104 28.73 -6.37 12.14
C THR A 104 29.03 -7.86 11.92
N GLY A 105 29.77 -8.23 10.88
CA GLY A 105 30.17 -9.61 10.58
C GLY A 105 29.17 -10.43 9.77
N GLY A 106 28.14 -9.80 9.19
CA GLY A 106 27.22 -10.42 8.26
C GLY A 106 27.79 -10.55 6.84
N THR A 107 27.13 -11.36 6.01
CA THR A 107 27.51 -11.56 4.60
C THR A 107 26.77 -10.61 3.67
N ALA A 108 27.41 -10.26 2.55
CA ALA A 108 26.74 -9.49 1.50
C ALA A 108 25.56 -10.29 0.92
N PRO A 109 24.46 -9.63 0.53
CA PRO A 109 23.46 -10.28 -0.31
C PRO A 109 24.11 -10.75 -1.62
N ASP A 110 23.77 -11.96 -2.04
CA ASP A 110 24.09 -12.42 -3.37
C ASP A 110 23.10 -11.83 -4.37
N PHE A 111 23.57 -10.90 -5.20
CA PHE A 111 22.76 -10.28 -6.24
C PHE A 111 22.72 -11.10 -7.54
N SER A 112 23.57 -12.13 -7.68
CA SER A 112 23.58 -12.97 -8.89
C SER A 112 22.33 -13.85 -8.98
N SER A 113 21.71 -14.15 -7.84
CA SER A 113 20.44 -14.88 -7.72
C SER A 113 19.23 -13.97 -7.51
N ALA A 114 19.39 -12.64 -7.60
CA ALA A 114 18.29 -11.70 -7.41
C ALA A 114 17.29 -11.80 -8.57
N VAL A 115 16.19 -12.52 -8.33
CA VAL A 115 15.06 -12.60 -9.26
C VAL A 115 14.11 -11.44 -8.99
N PHE A 116 13.77 -10.69 -10.05
CA PHE A 116 12.72 -9.69 -9.97
C PHE A 116 11.39 -10.41 -9.69
N PRO A 117 10.70 -10.13 -8.57
CA PRO A 117 9.63 -11.00 -8.05
C PRO A 117 8.29 -10.88 -8.79
N PHE A 118 8.28 -10.27 -9.98
CA PHE A 118 7.08 -9.99 -10.76
C PHE A 118 7.17 -10.58 -12.16
N GLY A 119 6.17 -11.39 -12.51
CA GLY A 119 6.05 -12.07 -13.80
C GLY A 119 6.91 -13.33 -13.91
N PRO A 120 6.63 -14.20 -14.91
CA PRO A 120 7.46 -15.37 -15.21
C PRO A 120 8.94 -15.02 -15.45
N PRO A 121 9.89 -15.97 -15.21
CA PRO A 121 11.32 -15.76 -15.42
C PRO A 121 11.66 -15.13 -16.78
N GLU A 122 10.99 -15.61 -17.84
CA GLU A 122 11.16 -15.21 -19.24
C GLU A 122 10.57 -13.83 -19.59
N THR A 123 9.83 -13.19 -18.69
CA THR A 123 9.23 -11.87 -18.96
C THR A 123 10.33 -10.82 -19.13
N PRO A 124 10.30 -10.00 -20.19
CA PRO A 124 11.27 -8.92 -20.39
C PRO A 124 11.34 -7.96 -19.21
N PHE A 125 12.55 -7.49 -18.86
CA PHE A 125 12.78 -6.66 -17.68
C PHE A 125 11.90 -5.39 -17.64
N LEU A 126 11.76 -4.68 -18.77
CA LEU A 126 10.90 -3.50 -18.87
C LEU A 126 9.43 -3.82 -18.57
N GLN A 127 8.93 -4.98 -19.00
CA GLN A 127 7.57 -5.40 -18.67
C GLN A 127 7.42 -5.68 -17.18
N LYS A 128 8.42 -6.32 -16.55
CA LYS A 128 8.44 -6.52 -15.09
C LYS A 128 8.40 -5.20 -14.32
N LEU A 129 9.13 -4.18 -14.78
CA LEU A 129 9.08 -2.83 -14.20
C LEU A 129 7.70 -2.18 -14.33
N VAL A 130 7.06 -2.31 -15.50
CA VAL A 130 5.70 -1.78 -15.69
C VAL A 130 4.70 -2.52 -14.80
N ILE A 131 4.78 -3.85 -14.71
CA ILE A 131 3.93 -4.65 -13.82
C ILE A 131 4.14 -4.23 -12.37
N LEU A 132 5.40 -4.10 -11.92
CA LEU A 132 5.72 -3.60 -10.59
C LEU A 132 5.06 -2.25 -10.33
N PHE A 133 5.26 -1.29 -11.24
CA PHE A 133 4.68 0.04 -11.11
C PHE A 133 3.14 -0.01 -11.01
N LEU A 134 2.49 -0.79 -11.86
CA LEU A 134 1.03 -0.92 -11.85
C LEU A 134 0.52 -1.62 -10.58
N VAL A 135 1.18 -2.69 -10.13
CA VAL A 135 0.79 -3.42 -8.92
C VAL A 135 0.97 -2.56 -7.67
N PHE A 136 2.07 -1.82 -7.53
CA PHE A 136 2.25 -0.96 -6.37
C PHE A 136 1.41 0.31 -6.44
N THR A 137 1.27 0.92 -7.62
CA THR A 137 0.48 2.16 -7.76
C THR A 137 -1.02 1.88 -7.69
N LEU A 138 -1.52 0.90 -8.43
CA LEU A 138 -2.95 0.58 -8.51
C LEU A 138 -3.36 -0.54 -7.54
N GLY A 139 -2.43 -1.24 -6.91
CA GLY A 139 -2.76 -2.28 -5.94
C GLY A 139 -2.87 -1.73 -4.53
N PHE A 140 -2.44 -2.56 -3.58
CA PHE A 140 -2.66 -2.43 -2.15
C PHE A 140 -2.02 -1.14 -1.60
N ASP A 141 -0.72 -0.95 -1.84
CA ASP A 141 0.08 0.08 -1.14
C ASP A 141 -0.09 1.51 -1.69
N GLY A 142 -0.36 1.64 -3.00
CA GLY A 142 -0.53 2.94 -3.65
C GLY A 142 -1.93 3.50 -3.43
N LEU A 143 -2.80 3.40 -4.43
CA LEU A 143 -4.13 3.99 -4.32
C LEU A 143 -4.95 3.46 -3.14
N GLY A 144 -4.79 2.19 -2.78
CA GLY A 144 -5.56 1.56 -1.69
C GLY A 144 -5.29 2.16 -0.31
N GLU A 145 -4.03 2.41 0.02
CA GLU A 145 -3.63 3.01 1.28
C GLU A 145 -3.55 4.55 1.21
N GLU A 146 -2.95 5.10 0.15
CA GLU A 146 -2.58 6.51 0.13
C GLU A 146 -3.77 7.47 0.00
N ILE A 147 -4.85 7.04 -0.66
CA ILE A 147 -6.11 7.79 -0.66
C ILE A 147 -6.66 7.92 0.76
N GLY A 148 -6.51 6.87 1.57
CA GLY A 148 -6.92 6.88 2.96
C GLY A 148 -6.02 7.76 3.82
N TRP A 149 -4.73 7.40 3.91
CA TRP A 149 -3.80 7.98 4.89
C TRP A 149 -3.42 9.44 4.63
N ARG A 150 -3.32 9.85 3.36
CA ARG A 150 -2.95 11.25 2.99
C ARG A 150 -4.16 12.08 2.54
N GLY A 151 -5.27 11.41 2.24
CA GLY A 151 -6.45 12.05 1.69
C GLY A 151 -7.50 12.43 2.74
N PHE A 152 -7.71 11.60 3.75
CA PHE A 152 -8.64 11.86 4.85
C PHE A 152 -8.14 12.96 5.79
#